data_AF-A0A9X3XDY7-F1
#
_entry.id   AF-A0A9X3XDY7-F1
#
_cell.length_a   1.000
_cell.length_b   1.000
_cell.length_c   1.000
_cell.angle_alpha   90.00
_cell.angle_beta   90.00
_cell.angle_gamma   90.00
#
_symmetry.space_group_name_H-M   'P 1'
#
loop_
_entity.id
_entity.type
_entity.pdbx_description
1 polymer ?
#
loop_
_entity_poly.entity_id
_entity_poly.type
_entity_poly.pdbx_seq_one_letter_code
_entity_poly.pdbx_strand_id
1 'polypeptide(L)'
;MSKKLPFKWLALGAASAMLLGACVVQDEEDGAGSEVVVEDGMDPAAGDIAVELSVDKASVSQIESVTVTVKLTNTTKRSIHLPAWYAPGEDLEEDLFLVMRGGQPVEFTGPHYKRPAMSDEDYVVLGPGKSVTRTATLSGFYDLTQSATYTIRYAADMLTSVTKQAVSLDSNEVSLWIEGRANAPSPQFISAPGPQNFGSVGFSKCSADQQTTVTQALGAASTMADGAVLYLGGTPAANPRYTTWFGAFSTNGWNTAKSQFVAIKDAVDSKPLNFDCGCKKKYYAYVYPNQPYNVYLCSVFWSAPLSGTDSKGGTIIHELSHFDAVAGTDDWVYGQSGAKSLAISDPAKALNNADSHEYFAENTPALQ
;
A
#
# COMPACT_ATOMS: atom_id res chain seq x y z
N MET A 1 -41.60 68.78 -8.30
CA MET A 1 -41.97 68.32 -6.94
C MET A 1 -40.67 68.19 -6.14
N SER A 2 -40.36 69.03 -5.14
CA SER A 2 -40.84 69.00 -3.73
C SER A 2 -40.48 67.69 -3.02
N LYS A 3 -39.77 67.55 -1.89
CA LYS A 3 -39.01 68.38 -0.88
C LYS A 3 -38.00 67.39 -0.17
N LYS A 4 -36.99 67.71 0.66
CA LYS A 4 -36.47 68.93 1.36
C LYS A 4 -34.97 68.75 1.73
N LEU A 5 -34.31 69.83 2.18
CA LEU A 5 -33.08 69.91 3.01
C LEU A 5 -33.45 69.92 4.53
N PRO A 6 -32.54 69.93 5.57
CA PRO A 6 -31.15 70.47 5.66
C PRO A 6 -30.10 69.56 6.39
N PHE A 7 -28.77 69.80 6.40
CA PHE A 7 -27.95 70.90 7.00
C PHE A 7 -28.17 70.99 8.54
N LYS A 8 -27.18 71.09 9.45
CA LYS A 8 -25.96 71.93 9.53
C LYS A 8 -25.13 71.44 10.77
N TRP A 9 -23.79 71.50 10.85
CA TRP A 9 -23.03 72.64 11.40
C TRP A 9 -21.50 72.54 11.15
N LEU A 10 -20.85 73.70 11.05
CA LEU A 10 -19.39 73.89 11.03
C LEU A 10 -18.87 74.06 12.47
N ALA A 11 -17.56 73.86 12.69
CA ALA A 11 -16.64 74.93 13.15
C ALA A 11 -15.18 74.45 13.30
N LEU A 12 -14.25 75.34 12.87
CA LEU A 12 -12.88 75.64 13.37
C LEU A 12 -11.99 74.51 13.97
N GLY A 13 -10.67 74.51 13.80
CA GLY A 13 -9.75 75.53 13.27
C GLY A 13 -8.29 75.04 13.36
N ALA A 14 -7.34 75.89 12.97
CA ALA A 14 -5.92 75.51 12.84
C ALA A 14 -5.17 75.25 14.16
N ALA A 15 -4.16 74.37 14.14
CA ALA A 15 -2.75 74.73 14.37
C ALA A 15 -1.81 73.50 14.35
N SER A 16 -0.61 73.67 13.83
CA SER A 16 0.49 72.70 13.94
C SER A 16 1.15 72.75 15.32
N ALA A 17 1.53 71.59 15.86
CA ALA A 17 2.71 71.46 16.73
C ALA A 17 3.23 70.02 16.71
N MET A 18 4.52 69.85 16.39
CA MET A 18 5.25 68.62 16.71
C MET A 18 5.54 68.59 18.21
N LEU A 19 5.52 67.41 18.85
CA LEU A 19 6.33 67.12 20.03
C LEU A 19 6.43 65.60 20.24
N LEU A 20 7.65 65.12 20.48
CA LEU A 20 7.96 63.76 20.90
C LEU A 20 7.74 63.63 22.42
N GLY A 21 7.19 62.50 22.87
CA GLY A 21 7.07 62.19 24.30
C GLY A 21 6.34 60.86 24.52
N ALA A 22 7.04 59.86 25.07
CA ALA A 22 6.48 58.53 25.32
C ALA A 22 5.64 58.50 26.60
N CYS A 23 4.64 57.60 26.66
CA CYS A 23 4.23 56.95 27.90
C CYS A 23 3.45 55.65 27.66
N VAL A 24 3.49 54.77 28.66
CA VAL A 24 2.93 53.41 28.74
C VAL A 24 1.40 53.40 28.83
N VAL A 25 0.73 52.42 28.20
CA VAL A 25 -0.53 51.80 28.67
C VAL A 25 -0.50 50.29 28.35
N GLN A 26 -1.10 49.49 29.24
CA GLN A 26 -1.24 48.03 29.19
C GLN A 26 -2.49 47.55 28.42
N ASP A 27 -2.43 46.27 28.01
CA ASP A 27 -3.51 45.27 27.88
C ASP A 27 -4.83 45.65 27.17
N GLU A 28 -5.10 44.99 26.03
CA GLU A 28 -6.09 43.90 25.98
C GLU A 28 -5.91 43.04 24.71
N GLU A 29 -6.64 41.92 24.65
CA GLU A 29 -6.35 40.74 23.82
C GLU A 29 -6.68 40.90 22.33
N ASP A 30 -5.95 40.17 21.47
CA ASP A 30 -6.61 39.37 20.44
C ASP A 30 -5.72 38.19 20.01
N GLY A 31 -6.22 36.97 20.22
CA GLY A 31 -5.46 35.73 20.01
C GLY A 31 -5.37 35.34 18.55
N ALA A 32 -4.35 35.82 17.83
CA ALA A 32 -3.95 35.26 16.56
C ALA A 32 -3.40 33.83 16.77
N GLY A 33 -4.26 32.83 16.57
CA GLY A 33 -3.83 31.44 16.51
C GLY A 33 -2.73 31.28 15.45
N SER A 34 -1.62 30.63 15.83
CA SER A 34 -0.57 30.28 14.88
C SER A 34 -1.19 29.42 13.78
N GLU A 35 -1.34 29.96 12.56
CA GLU A 35 -1.52 29.14 11.38
C GLU A 35 -0.37 28.14 11.34
N VAL A 36 -0.70 26.87 11.52
CA VAL A 36 0.25 25.79 11.24
C VAL A 36 0.35 25.75 9.73
N VAL A 37 1.35 26.45 9.18
CA VAL A 37 1.76 26.28 7.80
C VAL A 37 2.29 24.85 7.68
N VAL A 38 1.40 23.94 7.31
CA VAL A 38 1.78 22.65 6.77
C VAL A 38 2.50 22.98 5.46
N GLU A 39 3.83 22.82 5.41
CA GLU A 39 4.50 22.81 4.11
C GLU A 39 3.91 21.63 3.33
N ASP A 40 3.29 21.89 2.19
CA ASP A 40 2.92 20.86 1.22
C ASP A 40 4.20 20.13 0.79
N GLY A 41 4.51 19.03 1.47
CA GLY A 41 5.59 18.16 1.10
C GLY A 41 5.31 17.54 -0.25
N MET A 42 6.32 17.54 -1.11
CA MET A 42 6.20 17.04 -2.47
C MET A 42 6.71 15.60 -2.55
N ASP A 43 6.23 14.84 -3.53
CA ASP A 43 6.77 13.51 -3.84
C ASP A 43 8.31 13.52 -3.93
N PRO A 44 9.01 12.45 -3.52
CA PRO A 44 10.43 12.31 -3.79
C PRO A 44 10.68 12.18 -5.30
N ALA A 45 11.81 12.71 -5.78
CA ALA A 45 12.39 12.34 -7.06
C ALA A 45 13.60 11.40 -6.85
N ALA A 46 14.10 10.80 -7.93
CA ALA A 46 15.28 9.95 -7.89
C ALA A 46 16.49 10.70 -7.30
N GLY A 47 17.05 10.17 -6.20
CA GLY A 47 18.18 10.77 -5.48
C GLY A 47 17.82 11.80 -4.40
N ASP A 48 16.55 12.18 -4.24
CA ASP A 48 16.15 13.16 -3.22
C ASP A 48 16.29 12.60 -1.78
N ILE A 49 16.10 11.29 -1.60
CA ILE A 49 16.27 10.59 -0.33
C ILE A 49 17.55 9.75 -0.38
N ALA A 50 18.50 10.01 0.51
CA ALA A 50 19.64 9.15 0.75
C ALA A 50 19.29 8.06 1.77
N VAL A 51 19.60 6.80 1.45
CA VAL A 51 19.37 5.65 2.34
C VAL A 51 20.70 5.11 2.88
N GLU A 52 20.81 5.03 4.19
CA GLU A 52 21.92 4.36 4.89
C GLU A 52 21.39 3.11 5.59
N LEU A 53 22.10 1.99 5.45
CA LEU A 53 21.77 0.72 6.09
C LEU A 53 22.92 0.27 7.00
N SER A 54 22.59 -0.20 8.21
CA SER A 54 23.57 -0.72 9.17
C SER A 54 23.05 -1.94 9.91
N VAL A 55 23.97 -2.74 10.44
CA VAL A 55 23.70 -3.89 11.33
C VAL A 55 24.53 -3.75 12.60
N ASP A 56 23.92 -4.04 13.74
CA ASP A 56 24.62 -3.96 15.04
C ASP A 56 25.56 -5.15 15.29
N LYS A 57 25.41 -6.23 14.51
CA LYS A 57 26.16 -7.49 14.66
C LYS A 57 26.56 -8.05 13.30
N ALA A 58 27.81 -8.50 13.19
CA ALA A 58 28.32 -9.25 12.04
C ALA A 58 27.96 -10.75 12.07
N SER A 59 27.35 -11.23 13.16
CA SER A 59 26.88 -12.61 13.32
C SER A 59 25.64 -12.64 14.21
N VAL A 60 24.61 -13.37 13.81
CA VAL A 60 23.33 -13.49 14.52
C VAL A 60 23.00 -14.97 14.72
N SER A 61 22.80 -15.38 15.98
CA SER A 61 22.47 -16.77 16.31
C SER A 61 21.00 -17.12 16.01
N GLN A 62 20.66 -18.41 16.08
CA GLN A 62 19.31 -18.90 15.77
C GLN A 62 18.22 -18.29 16.69
N ILE A 63 18.57 -17.92 17.94
CA ILE A 63 17.63 -17.40 18.94
C ILE A 63 17.49 -15.86 18.94
N GLU A 64 18.33 -15.16 18.18
CA GLU A 64 18.32 -13.70 18.08
C GLU A 64 17.58 -13.26 16.82
N SER A 65 16.75 -12.23 16.89
CA SER A 65 16.15 -11.62 15.70
C SER A 65 17.22 -11.06 14.77
N VAL A 66 17.03 -11.23 13.47
CA VAL A 66 17.86 -10.59 12.44
C VAL A 66 17.27 -9.21 12.19
N THR A 67 17.99 -8.16 12.59
CA THR A 67 17.55 -6.77 12.45
C THR A 67 18.53 -5.95 11.63
N VAL A 68 18.00 -4.93 10.95
CA VAL A 68 18.78 -3.90 10.25
C VAL A 68 18.27 -2.52 10.66
N THR A 69 19.16 -1.53 10.72
CA THR A 69 18.80 -0.14 10.98
C THR A 69 18.88 0.65 9.68
N VAL A 70 17.73 1.19 9.26
CA VAL A 70 17.56 2.03 8.07
C VAL A 70 17.49 3.49 8.48
N LYS A 71 18.29 4.34 7.84
CA LYS A 71 18.24 5.80 7.98
C LYS A 71 17.94 6.43 6.61
N LEU A 72 16.78 7.05 6.52
CA LEU A 72 16.28 7.75 5.33
C LEU A 72 16.48 9.25 5.54
N THR A 73 17.22 9.92 4.67
CA THR A 73 17.56 11.34 4.82
C THR A 73 17.11 12.15 3.61
N ASN A 74 16.26 13.15 3.82
CA ASN A 74 15.92 14.13 2.79
C ASN A 74 17.15 15.01 2.51
N THR A 75 17.73 14.88 1.32
CA THR A 75 18.92 15.63 0.89
C THR A 75 18.58 17.00 0.28
N THR A 76 17.30 17.28 0.08
CA THR A 76 16.80 18.47 -0.63
C THR A 76 16.58 19.66 0.30
N LYS A 77 16.17 20.78 -0.29
CA LYS A 77 15.78 22.01 0.42
C LYS A 77 14.27 22.18 0.61
N ARG A 78 13.46 21.17 0.26
CA ARG A 78 11.99 21.14 0.37
C ARG A 78 11.56 20.02 1.30
N SER A 79 10.35 20.09 1.86
CA SER A 79 9.75 18.93 2.53
C SER A 79 9.40 17.82 1.52
N ILE A 80 9.55 16.57 1.95
CA ILE A 80 9.24 15.35 1.16
C ILE A 80 8.17 14.55 1.89
N HIS A 81 7.17 14.08 1.14
CA HIS A 81 6.20 13.08 1.59
C HIS A 81 6.63 11.68 1.13
N LEU A 82 7.10 10.86 2.07
CA LEU A 82 7.43 9.45 1.83
C LEU A 82 6.31 8.57 2.40
N PRO A 83 5.68 7.64 1.64
CA PRO A 83 4.65 6.77 2.21
C PRO A 83 5.24 5.94 3.35
N ALA A 84 4.51 5.85 4.47
CA ALA A 84 5.04 5.38 5.75
C ALA A 84 5.57 3.94 5.70
N TRP A 85 5.03 3.10 4.81
CA TRP A 85 5.48 1.74 4.61
C TRP A 85 6.87 1.63 3.95
N TYR A 86 7.37 2.68 3.27
CA TYR A 86 8.78 2.74 2.85
C TYR A 86 9.72 3.21 3.98
N ALA A 87 9.20 3.55 5.17
CA ALA A 87 9.98 3.85 6.37
C ALA A 87 9.79 2.73 7.42
N PRO A 88 10.40 1.54 7.23
CA PRO A 88 9.97 0.28 7.84
C PRO A 88 9.95 0.31 9.37
N GLY A 89 8.98 -0.39 9.96
CA GLY A 89 8.96 -0.67 11.40
C GLY A 89 9.59 -2.02 11.75
N GLU A 90 9.48 -2.44 13.01
CA GLU A 90 9.91 -3.78 13.43
C GLU A 90 9.12 -4.89 12.70
N ASP A 91 7.81 -4.68 12.53
CA ASP A 91 6.98 -5.45 11.60
C ASP A 91 7.15 -4.88 10.19
N LEU A 92 7.62 -5.70 9.24
CA LEU A 92 7.65 -5.32 7.83
C LEU A 92 6.28 -5.48 7.18
N GLU A 93 5.93 -4.52 6.33
CA GLU A 93 4.66 -4.50 5.59
C GLU A 93 4.84 -4.47 4.06
N GLU A 94 6.08 -4.52 3.57
CA GLU A 94 6.46 -4.46 2.15
C GLU A 94 7.81 -5.16 1.97
N ASP A 95 8.12 -5.66 0.76
CA ASP A 95 9.48 -6.09 0.41
C ASP A 95 10.36 -4.88 0.08
N LEU A 96 11.23 -4.51 1.01
CA LEU A 96 12.07 -3.31 0.92
C LEU A 96 13.57 -3.62 0.79
N PHE A 97 13.97 -4.89 0.87
CA PHE A 97 15.35 -5.30 0.96
C PHE A 97 15.70 -6.39 -0.04
N LEU A 98 16.70 -6.12 -0.88
CA LEU A 98 17.37 -7.20 -1.59
C LEU A 98 18.27 -7.95 -0.61
N VAL A 99 17.78 -9.09 -0.13
CA VAL A 99 18.53 -10.06 0.68
C VAL A 99 19.14 -11.11 -0.24
N MET A 100 20.44 -11.39 -0.10
CA MET A 100 21.20 -12.31 -0.95
C MET A 100 21.88 -13.39 -0.12
N ARG A 101 21.79 -14.65 -0.55
CA ARG A 101 22.50 -15.81 0.02
C ARG A 101 23.34 -16.47 -1.08
N GLY A 102 24.65 -16.49 -0.92
CA GLY A 102 25.55 -17.12 -1.91
C GLY A 102 25.47 -16.51 -3.32
N GLY A 103 25.10 -15.23 -3.42
CA GLY A 103 24.90 -14.53 -4.71
C GLY A 103 23.56 -14.82 -5.40
N GLN A 104 22.59 -15.45 -4.71
CA GLN A 104 21.21 -15.60 -5.17
C GLN A 104 20.26 -14.79 -4.27
N PRO A 105 19.20 -14.16 -4.81
CA PRO A 105 18.16 -13.54 -4.00
C PRO A 105 17.51 -14.53 -3.03
N VAL A 106 17.09 -14.01 -1.88
CA VAL A 106 16.30 -14.70 -0.87
C VAL A 106 14.90 -14.13 -0.92
N GLU A 107 13.92 -15.03 -0.98
CA GLU A 107 12.49 -14.71 -1.06
C GLU A 107 12.02 -13.89 0.16
N PHE A 108 11.25 -12.83 -0.08
CA PHE A 108 10.43 -12.18 0.92
C PHE A 108 9.22 -13.06 1.23
N THR A 109 9.08 -13.43 2.49
CA THR A 109 8.02 -14.32 3.00
C THR A 109 7.04 -13.58 3.89
N GLY A 110 6.96 -12.26 3.76
CA GLY A 110 6.11 -11.38 4.56
C GLY A 110 4.67 -11.25 4.04
N PRO A 111 3.87 -10.40 4.69
CA PRO A 111 2.49 -10.14 4.27
C PRO A 111 2.45 -9.17 3.08
N HIS A 112 1.56 -9.45 2.11
CA HIS A 112 1.13 -8.52 1.05
C HIS A 112 -0.22 -7.95 1.45
N TYR A 113 -0.41 -6.62 1.38
CA TYR A 113 -1.52 -5.91 2.05
C TYR A 113 -2.39 -5.15 1.03
N LYS A 114 -3.66 -5.54 0.82
CA LYS A 114 -4.58 -4.60 0.15
C LYS A 114 -4.82 -3.35 1.02
N ARG A 115 -4.26 -2.20 0.60
CA ARG A 115 -4.44 -0.90 1.25
C ARG A 115 -5.53 -0.07 0.54
N PRO A 116 -6.20 0.87 1.24
CA PRO A 116 -6.94 1.95 0.59
C PRO A 116 -6.02 2.81 -0.27
N ALA A 117 -6.62 3.62 -1.16
CA ALA A 117 -5.90 4.71 -1.79
C ALA A 117 -5.28 5.64 -0.72
N MET A 118 -4.00 5.97 -0.90
CA MET A 118 -3.17 6.69 0.08
C MET A 118 -3.76 8.05 0.46
N SER A 119 -3.74 8.36 1.76
CA SER A 119 -4.19 9.62 2.35
C SER A 119 -3.02 10.40 2.98
N ASP A 120 -3.26 11.66 3.37
CA ASP A 120 -2.23 12.50 4.00
C ASP A 120 -1.70 11.93 5.33
N GLU A 121 -2.51 11.12 6.03
CA GLU A 121 -2.10 10.39 7.25
C GLU A 121 -1.10 9.26 6.99
N ASP A 122 -0.96 8.81 5.74
CA ASP A 122 -0.16 7.65 5.37
C ASP A 122 1.28 8.02 4.98
N TYR A 123 1.68 9.30 5.12
CA TYR A 123 3.04 9.77 4.84
C TYR A 123 3.86 10.07 6.10
N VAL A 124 5.15 9.75 6.02
CA VAL A 124 6.20 10.34 6.86
C VAL A 124 6.72 11.60 6.16
N VAL A 125 6.47 12.76 6.77
CA VAL A 125 6.97 14.05 6.29
C VAL A 125 8.43 14.23 6.71
N LEU A 126 9.35 14.29 5.75
CA LEU A 126 10.76 14.59 5.96
C LEU A 126 11.05 16.04 5.57
N GLY A 127 11.25 16.91 6.55
CA GLY A 127 11.68 18.30 6.30
C GLY A 127 13.10 18.40 5.70
N PRO A 128 13.51 19.58 5.20
CA PRO A 128 14.82 19.80 4.59
C PRO A 128 15.99 19.34 5.46
N GLY A 129 16.86 18.47 4.93
CA GLY A 129 18.02 17.93 5.66
C GLY A 129 17.67 17.03 6.85
N LYS A 130 16.40 16.64 7.04
CA LYS A 130 15.98 15.78 8.15
C LYS A 130 16.09 14.30 7.78
N SER A 131 16.36 13.49 8.80
CA SER A 131 16.39 12.04 8.69
C SER A 131 15.31 11.41 9.56
N VAL A 132 14.79 10.27 9.11
CA VAL A 132 14.10 9.29 9.97
C VAL A 132 14.98 8.05 10.06
N THR A 133 15.17 7.55 11.29
CA THR A 133 15.86 6.28 11.53
C THR A 133 14.86 5.27 12.10
N ARG A 134 14.95 4.03 11.63
CA ARG A 134 14.11 2.91 12.05
C ARG A 134 14.92 1.63 12.13
N THR A 135 14.43 0.69 12.92
CA THR A 135 14.94 -0.69 12.97
C THR A 135 13.88 -1.61 12.38
N ALA A 136 14.28 -2.42 11.42
CA ALA A 136 13.46 -3.42 10.74
C ALA A 136 13.88 -4.82 11.17
N THR A 137 12.91 -5.70 11.43
CA THR A 137 13.18 -7.12 11.68
C THR A 137 12.98 -7.91 10.39
N LEU A 138 14.04 -8.60 9.92
CA LEU A 138 13.99 -9.44 8.73
C LEU A 138 13.60 -10.89 9.05
N SER A 139 13.92 -11.35 10.26
CA SER A 139 13.56 -12.70 10.71
C SER A 139 12.04 -12.85 10.84
N GLY A 140 11.45 -13.72 10.01
CA GLY A 140 10.00 -13.89 9.87
C GLY A 140 9.45 -13.35 8.55
N PHE A 141 10.21 -12.51 7.85
CA PHE A 141 9.82 -11.85 6.60
C PHE A 141 10.71 -12.22 5.39
N TYR A 142 11.76 -13.02 5.58
CA TYR A 142 12.60 -13.58 4.51
C TYR A 142 13.00 -15.04 4.81
N ASP A 143 13.30 -15.85 3.78
CA ASP A 143 13.85 -17.21 3.94
C ASP A 143 15.28 -17.22 4.53
N LEU A 144 15.36 -17.12 5.85
CA LEU A 144 16.60 -17.21 6.62
C LEU A 144 16.82 -18.63 7.20
N THR A 145 16.27 -19.67 6.56
CA THR A 145 16.32 -21.05 7.08
C THR A 145 17.71 -21.69 7.05
N GLN A 146 18.61 -21.19 6.21
CA GLN A 146 19.94 -21.77 6.02
C GLN A 146 21.02 -20.95 6.72
N SER A 147 21.94 -21.63 7.42
CA SER A 147 23.12 -20.99 8.01
C SER A 147 24.10 -20.54 6.92
N ALA A 148 24.27 -19.24 6.75
CA ALA A 148 25.13 -18.66 5.71
C ALA A 148 25.57 -17.23 6.04
N THR A 149 26.55 -16.71 5.29
CA THR A 149 26.73 -15.26 5.14
C THR A 149 25.68 -14.74 4.15
N TYR A 150 24.93 -13.74 4.58
CA TYR A 150 23.99 -13.01 3.74
C TYR A 150 24.56 -11.62 3.42
N THR A 151 24.20 -11.06 2.28
CA THR A 151 24.31 -9.62 2.03
C THR A 151 22.94 -9.00 1.90
N ILE A 152 22.79 -7.77 2.38
CA ILE A 152 21.51 -7.06 2.46
C ILE A 152 21.74 -5.63 2.01
N ARG A 153 20.84 -5.12 1.18
CA ARG A 153 20.69 -3.69 0.90
C ARG A 153 19.21 -3.33 0.89
N TYR A 154 18.88 -2.13 1.35
CA TYR A 154 17.57 -1.54 1.07
C TYR A 154 17.52 -1.28 -0.44
N ALA A 155 16.45 -1.72 -1.10
CA ALA A 155 16.27 -1.68 -2.55
C ALA A 155 14.77 -1.72 -2.87
N ALA A 156 14.09 -0.58 -2.75
CA ALA A 156 12.65 -0.47 -2.94
C ALA A 156 12.31 0.43 -4.13
N ASP A 157 11.47 -0.06 -5.03
CA ASP A 157 10.88 0.71 -6.14
C ASP A 157 9.51 1.23 -5.72
N MET A 158 9.26 2.55 -5.81
CA MET A 158 7.92 3.12 -5.63
C MET A 158 7.43 3.86 -6.88
N LEU A 159 6.11 3.85 -7.11
CA LEU A 159 5.47 4.84 -7.97
C LEU A 159 4.96 5.99 -7.10
N THR A 160 5.40 7.21 -7.37
CA THR A 160 5.03 8.39 -6.58
C THR A 160 3.54 8.73 -6.71
N SER A 161 2.94 9.24 -5.63
CA SER A 161 1.49 9.39 -5.52
C SER A 161 0.91 10.51 -6.40
N VAL A 162 1.62 11.63 -6.54
CA VAL A 162 1.17 12.82 -7.29
C VAL A 162 1.76 12.85 -8.70
N THR A 163 3.08 12.68 -8.83
CA THR A 163 3.80 12.81 -10.10
C THR A 163 3.78 11.54 -10.96
N LYS A 164 3.38 10.40 -10.40
CA LYS A 164 3.32 9.08 -11.07
C LYS A 164 4.65 8.67 -11.72
N GLN A 165 5.75 9.00 -11.06
CA GLN A 165 7.11 8.67 -11.50
C GLN A 165 7.63 7.46 -10.71
N ALA A 166 8.39 6.59 -11.38
CA ALA A 166 9.12 5.52 -10.71
C ALA A 166 10.34 6.13 -9.99
N VAL A 167 10.50 5.80 -8.71
CA VAL A 167 11.62 6.23 -7.87
C VAL A 167 12.13 5.02 -7.11
N SER A 168 13.40 4.67 -7.36
CA SER A 168 14.10 3.63 -6.61
C SER A 168 14.83 4.25 -5.41
N LEU A 169 14.80 3.55 -4.29
CA LEU A 169 15.48 3.87 -3.05
C LEU A 169 16.50 2.76 -2.76
N ASP A 170 17.78 3.10 -2.83
CA ASP A 170 18.89 2.15 -2.68
C ASP A 170 19.84 2.58 -1.54
N SER A 171 20.28 1.62 -0.72
CA SER A 171 21.31 1.85 0.31
C SER A 171 22.69 1.28 -0.07
N ASN A 172 23.68 1.54 0.78
CA ASN A 172 24.86 0.69 0.88
C ASN A 172 24.48 -0.77 1.20
N GLU A 173 25.35 -1.71 0.84
CA GLU A 173 25.25 -3.10 1.26
C GLU A 173 25.82 -3.28 2.69
N VAL A 174 25.25 -4.24 3.43
CA VAL A 174 25.79 -4.79 4.68
C VAL A 174 25.89 -6.31 4.56
N SER A 175 26.79 -6.93 5.33
CA SER A 175 26.94 -8.38 5.35
C SER A 175 27.10 -8.90 6.76
N LEU A 176 26.48 -10.05 7.04
CA LEU A 176 26.46 -10.71 8.33
C LEU A 176 26.29 -12.23 8.17
N TRP A 177 26.86 -12.98 9.11
CA TRP A 177 26.55 -14.40 9.28
C TRP A 177 25.21 -14.56 10.00
N ILE A 178 24.33 -15.41 9.48
CA ILE A 178 23.04 -15.72 10.08
C ILE A 178 23.00 -17.23 10.28
N GLU A 179 22.76 -17.68 11.52
CA GLU A 179 22.41 -19.07 11.79
C GLU A 179 20.97 -19.34 11.34
N GLY A 180 20.78 -20.47 10.64
CA GLY A 180 19.51 -20.91 10.09
C GLY A 180 18.45 -21.12 11.16
N ARG A 181 17.21 -20.72 10.85
CA ARG A 181 16.07 -20.71 11.77
C ARG A 181 14.81 -21.32 11.14
N ALA A 182 13.85 -21.74 11.96
CA ALA A 182 12.55 -22.11 11.42
C ALA A 182 11.77 -20.86 10.98
N ASN A 183 11.01 -20.97 9.89
CA ASN A 183 10.02 -19.96 9.53
C ASN A 183 8.89 -19.93 10.56
N ALA A 184 8.18 -18.79 10.65
CA ALA A 184 7.04 -18.66 11.55
C ALA A 184 5.96 -19.72 11.21
N PRO A 185 5.40 -20.44 12.20
CA PRO A 185 4.38 -21.44 11.94
C PRO A 185 3.07 -20.77 11.49
N SER A 186 2.46 -21.29 10.42
CA SER A 186 1.16 -20.83 9.93
C SER A 186 0.06 -20.97 11.00
N PRO A 187 -0.90 -20.04 11.07
CA PRO A 187 -2.04 -20.15 11.98
C PRO A 187 -2.88 -21.42 11.76
N GLN A 188 -3.49 -21.90 12.84
CA GLN A 188 -4.42 -23.03 12.79
C GLN A 188 -5.83 -22.54 12.48
N PHE A 189 -6.43 -23.11 11.43
CA PHE A 189 -7.80 -22.80 11.00
C PHE A 189 -8.74 -23.96 11.30
N ILE A 190 -10.01 -23.64 11.62
CA ILE A 190 -11.07 -24.64 11.75
C ILE A 190 -11.81 -24.68 10.41
N SER A 191 -11.50 -25.68 9.59
CA SER A 191 -12.11 -25.88 8.26
C SER A 191 -13.48 -26.57 8.36
N ALA A 192 -14.44 -26.07 7.59
CA ALA A 192 -15.71 -26.74 7.33
C ALA A 192 -15.88 -27.00 5.81
N PRO A 193 -16.76 -27.94 5.40
CA PRO A 193 -17.21 -28.00 4.01
C PRO A 193 -17.77 -26.63 3.60
N GLY A 194 -17.39 -26.14 2.43
CA GLY A 194 -17.88 -24.84 1.94
C GLY A 194 -19.38 -24.85 1.62
N PRO A 195 -19.95 -23.68 1.35
CA PRO A 195 -21.25 -23.57 0.73
C PRO A 195 -21.26 -24.30 -0.63
N GLN A 196 -22.45 -24.66 -1.13
CA GLN A 196 -22.60 -25.30 -2.44
C GLN A 196 -21.86 -24.51 -3.53
N ASN A 197 -21.06 -25.23 -4.33
CA ASN A 197 -20.14 -24.72 -5.38
C ASN A 197 -18.79 -24.13 -4.92
N PHE A 198 -18.40 -24.24 -3.64
CA PHE A 198 -17.07 -23.86 -3.16
C PHE A 198 -16.26 -25.06 -2.63
N GLY A 199 -14.93 -24.91 -2.60
CA GLY A 199 -14.03 -25.75 -1.79
C GLY A 199 -14.31 -25.64 -0.29
N SER A 200 -13.54 -26.35 0.56
CA SER A 200 -13.70 -26.20 2.01
C SER A 200 -13.37 -24.77 2.46
N VAL A 201 -14.23 -24.15 3.27
CA VAL A 201 -13.99 -22.81 3.81
C VAL A 201 -13.73 -22.92 5.31
N GLY A 202 -12.56 -22.46 5.75
CA GLY A 202 -12.17 -22.38 7.15
C GLY A 202 -12.22 -20.97 7.70
N PHE A 203 -12.43 -20.86 9.01
CA PHE A 203 -12.52 -19.57 9.70
C PHE A 203 -11.70 -19.55 10.99
N SER A 204 -11.11 -18.39 11.28
CA SER A 204 -10.41 -18.08 12.52
C SER A 204 -10.86 -16.71 13.03
N LYS A 205 -11.19 -16.60 14.33
CA LYS A 205 -11.61 -15.35 15.00
C LYS A 205 -12.82 -14.62 14.37
N CYS A 206 -13.59 -15.28 13.50
CA CYS A 206 -14.75 -14.72 12.81
C CYS A 206 -16.07 -15.02 13.56
N SER A 207 -16.90 -14.01 13.78
CA SER A 207 -18.29 -14.19 14.23
C SER A 207 -19.15 -14.86 13.14
N ALA A 208 -20.32 -15.39 13.51
CA ALA A 208 -21.24 -16.00 12.53
C ALA A 208 -21.67 -15.00 11.42
N ASP A 209 -21.86 -13.72 11.77
CA ASP A 209 -22.18 -12.67 10.79
C ASP A 209 -21.00 -12.38 9.85
N GLN A 210 -19.77 -12.42 10.36
CA GLN A 210 -18.57 -12.29 9.53
C GLN A 210 -18.41 -13.49 8.59
N GLN A 211 -18.62 -14.72 9.07
CA GLN A 211 -18.59 -15.93 8.23
C GLN A 211 -19.64 -15.87 7.11
N THR A 212 -20.85 -15.39 7.42
CA THR A 212 -21.92 -15.15 6.45
C THR A 212 -21.52 -14.08 5.43
N THR A 213 -20.94 -12.97 5.89
CA THR A 213 -20.48 -11.85 5.04
C THR A 213 -19.35 -12.29 4.08
N VAL A 214 -18.39 -13.07 4.56
CA VAL A 214 -17.30 -13.62 3.74
C VAL A 214 -17.84 -14.63 2.73
N THR A 215 -18.81 -15.46 3.12
CA THR A 215 -19.50 -16.38 2.20
C THR A 215 -20.21 -15.64 1.06
N GLN A 216 -20.86 -14.50 1.35
CA GLN A 216 -21.46 -13.65 0.33
C GLN A 216 -20.39 -13.01 -0.57
N ALA A 217 -19.27 -12.58 0.00
CA ALA A 217 -18.15 -11.99 -0.73
C ALA A 217 -17.49 -13.00 -1.68
N LEU A 218 -17.36 -14.27 -1.30
CA LEU A 218 -16.93 -15.36 -2.19
C LEU A 218 -17.85 -15.53 -3.39
N GLY A 219 -19.17 -15.43 -3.20
CA GLY A 219 -20.14 -15.43 -4.31
C GLY A 219 -19.95 -14.25 -5.28
N ALA A 220 -19.66 -13.06 -4.75
CA ALA A 220 -19.33 -11.90 -5.58
C ALA A 220 -18.00 -12.08 -6.33
N ALA A 221 -16.96 -12.57 -5.66
CA ALA A 221 -15.65 -12.85 -6.24
C ALA A 221 -15.74 -13.90 -7.37
N SER A 222 -16.48 -15.00 -7.16
CA SER A 222 -16.68 -16.05 -8.18
C SER A 222 -17.37 -15.47 -9.43
N THR A 223 -18.40 -14.64 -9.24
CA THR A 223 -19.12 -13.95 -10.33
C THR A 223 -18.21 -12.99 -11.11
N MET A 224 -17.36 -12.23 -10.43
CA MET A 224 -16.40 -11.31 -11.07
C MET A 224 -15.29 -12.07 -11.82
N ALA A 225 -14.76 -13.14 -11.23
CA ALA A 225 -13.77 -14.01 -11.84
C ALA A 225 -14.33 -14.72 -13.09
N ASP A 226 -15.59 -15.19 -13.06
CA ASP A 226 -16.31 -15.67 -14.25
C ASP A 226 -16.39 -14.61 -15.35
N GLY A 227 -16.75 -13.37 -14.99
CA GLY A 227 -16.81 -12.24 -15.93
C GLY A 227 -15.44 -11.85 -16.52
N ALA A 228 -14.35 -12.13 -15.81
CA ALA A 228 -12.98 -11.93 -16.30
C ALA A 228 -12.52 -13.09 -17.21
N VAL A 229 -12.76 -14.34 -16.79
CA VAL A 229 -12.43 -15.55 -17.57
C VAL A 229 -13.22 -15.60 -18.88
N LEU A 230 -14.52 -15.27 -18.87
CA LEU A 230 -15.35 -15.21 -20.08
C LEU A 230 -14.81 -14.18 -21.08
N TYR A 231 -14.38 -13.01 -20.58
CA TYR A 231 -13.81 -11.95 -21.40
C TYR A 231 -12.49 -12.38 -22.06
N LEU A 232 -11.54 -12.88 -21.26
CA LEU A 232 -10.23 -13.34 -21.73
C LEU A 232 -10.31 -14.66 -22.53
N GLY A 233 -11.43 -15.37 -22.40
CA GLY A 233 -11.88 -16.48 -23.24
C GLY A 233 -12.24 -16.07 -24.67
N GLY A 234 -12.61 -14.80 -24.89
CA GLY A 234 -12.99 -14.24 -26.18
C GLY A 234 -11.84 -13.99 -27.17
N THR A 235 -12.11 -13.17 -28.19
CA THR A 235 -11.09 -12.77 -29.18
C THR A 235 -10.13 -11.75 -28.56
N PRO A 236 -8.81 -11.98 -28.55
CA PRO A 236 -7.84 -11.03 -28.01
C PRO A 236 -7.89 -9.69 -28.74
N ALA A 237 -8.04 -8.59 -27.99
CA ALA A 237 -8.16 -7.25 -28.56
C ALA A 237 -7.66 -6.17 -27.58
N ALA A 238 -7.21 -5.03 -28.13
CA ALA A 238 -6.81 -3.84 -27.39
C ALA A 238 -8.01 -3.01 -26.89
N ASN A 239 -8.96 -3.67 -26.24
CA ASN A 239 -10.20 -3.08 -25.78
C ASN A 239 -10.00 -2.21 -24.51
N PRO A 240 -10.89 -1.24 -24.22
CA PRO A 240 -10.83 -0.39 -23.03
C PRO A 240 -10.63 -1.14 -21.70
N ARG A 241 -11.35 -2.23 -21.44
CA ARG A 241 -11.23 -3.01 -20.18
C ARG A 241 -9.85 -3.61 -20.02
N TYR A 242 -9.27 -4.20 -21.09
CA TYR A 242 -7.90 -4.71 -21.03
C TYR A 242 -6.88 -3.58 -20.86
N THR A 243 -6.95 -2.58 -21.73
CA THR A 243 -5.92 -1.52 -21.81
C THR A 243 -5.88 -0.60 -20.61
N THR A 244 -7.00 -0.44 -19.88
CA THR A 244 -7.09 0.39 -18.67
C THR A 244 -6.36 -0.22 -17.47
N TRP A 245 -6.26 -1.55 -17.39
CA TRP A 245 -5.72 -2.27 -16.23
C TRP A 245 -4.42 -3.03 -16.50
N PHE A 246 -4.20 -3.46 -17.75
CA PHE A 246 -3.01 -4.21 -18.19
C PHE A 246 -2.22 -3.51 -19.31
N GLY A 247 -2.66 -2.33 -19.75
CA GLY A 247 -1.85 -1.47 -20.61
C GLY A 247 -1.84 -1.84 -22.09
N ALA A 248 -0.71 -1.55 -22.74
CA ALA A 248 -0.55 -1.78 -24.17
C ALA A 248 -0.73 -3.26 -24.54
N PHE A 249 -1.66 -3.55 -25.45
CA PHE A 249 -1.99 -4.92 -25.83
C PHE A 249 -0.79 -5.69 -26.40
N SER A 250 -0.56 -6.89 -25.87
CA SER A 250 0.28 -7.92 -26.48
C SER A 250 -0.37 -9.29 -26.34
N THR A 251 -0.12 -10.19 -27.29
CA THR A 251 -0.62 -11.57 -27.22
C THR A 251 -0.09 -12.30 -25.99
N ASN A 252 1.15 -12.00 -25.57
CA ASN A 252 1.72 -12.57 -24.34
C ASN A 252 0.96 -12.07 -23.11
N GLY A 253 0.81 -10.76 -22.95
CA GLY A 253 0.09 -10.18 -21.81
C GLY A 253 -1.37 -10.59 -21.72
N TRP A 254 -2.06 -10.78 -22.86
CA TRP A 254 -3.42 -11.33 -22.87
C TRP A 254 -3.45 -12.77 -22.36
N ASN A 255 -2.50 -13.60 -22.79
CA ASN A 255 -2.41 -14.99 -22.35
C ASN A 255 -2.01 -15.10 -20.87
N THR A 256 -1.12 -14.24 -20.39
CA THR A 256 -0.74 -14.11 -18.97
C THR A 256 -1.97 -13.80 -18.11
N ALA A 257 -2.68 -12.69 -18.39
CA ALA A 257 -3.91 -12.34 -17.69
C ALA A 257 -4.96 -13.46 -17.75
N LYS A 258 -5.11 -14.13 -18.91
CA LYS A 258 -6.01 -15.27 -19.06
C LYS A 258 -5.65 -16.44 -18.15
N SER A 259 -4.36 -16.81 -18.06
CA SER A 259 -3.91 -17.87 -17.15
C SER A 259 -4.11 -17.49 -15.68
N GLN A 260 -3.78 -16.25 -15.31
CA GLN A 260 -3.97 -15.74 -13.95
C GLN A 260 -5.44 -15.77 -13.54
N PHE A 261 -6.37 -15.29 -14.38
CA PHE A 261 -7.81 -15.34 -14.04
C PHE A 261 -8.40 -16.75 -14.02
N VAL A 262 -7.89 -17.69 -14.83
CA VAL A 262 -8.29 -19.11 -14.73
C VAL A 262 -7.84 -19.68 -13.38
N ALA A 263 -6.62 -19.38 -12.93
CA ALA A 263 -6.12 -19.81 -11.63
C ALA A 263 -6.84 -19.12 -10.46
N ILE A 264 -7.13 -17.82 -10.55
CA ILE A 264 -7.91 -17.09 -9.55
C ILE A 264 -9.32 -17.68 -9.43
N LYS A 265 -9.99 -17.96 -10.56
CA LYS A 265 -11.32 -18.61 -10.53
C LYS A 265 -11.24 -20.00 -9.89
N ASP A 266 -10.25 -20.81 -10.29
CA ASP A 266 -10.02 -22.13 -9.69
C ASP A 266 -9.73 -22.05 -8.18
N ALA A 267 -9.04 -21.00 -7.72
CA ALA A 267 -8.82 -20.71 -6.31
C ALA A 267 -10.12 -20.37 -5.57
N VAL A 268 -10.92 -19.42 -6.10
CA VAL A 268 -12.22 -19.03 -5.52
C VAL A 268 -13.14 -20.24 -5.40
N ASP A 269 -13.30 -21.02 -6.47
CA ASP A 269 -14.36 -22.04 -6.57
C ASP A 269 -13.97 -23.39 -5.95
N SER A 270 -12.69 -23.78 -5.92
CA SER A 270 -12.31 -25.18 -5.61
C SER A 270 -11.32 -25.37 -4.45
N LYS A 271 -10.58 -24.33 -4.06
CA LYS A 271 -9.46 -24.49 -3.13
C LYS A 271 -9.89 -24.38 -1.67
N PRO A 272 -9.08 -24.94 -0.73
CA PRO A 272 -9.38 -24.88 0.71
C PRO A 272 -9.06 -23.48 1.27
N LEU A 273 -9.96 -22.53 1.07
CA LEU A 273 -9.79 -21.14 1.51
C LEU A 273 -9.98 -21.00 3.02
N ASN A 274 -9.12 -20.24 3.69
CA ASN A 274 -9.26 -19.94 5.11
C ASN A 274 -9.27 -18.42 5.35
N PHE A 275 -10.13 -17.94 6.25
CA PHE A 275 -10.26 -16.52 6.57
C PHE A 275 -10.05 -16.25 8.07
N ASP A 276 -9.11 -15.36 8.42
CA ASP A 276 -8.93 -14.84 9.78
C ASP A 276 -9.53 -13.44 9.91
N CYS A 277 -10.46 -13.24 10.85
CA CYS A 277 -11.11 -11.95 11.11
C CYS A 277 -10.44 -11.15 12.26
N GLY A 278 -9.24 -11.55 12.67
CA GLY A 278 -8.51 -10.98 13.80
C GLY A 278 -7.81 -9.67 13.50
N CYS A 279 -7.48 -9.36 12.24
CA CYS A 279 -6.78 -8.12 11.89
C CYS A 279 -7.59 -6.87 12.28
N LYS A 280 -6.88 -5.83 12.76
CA LYS A 280 -7.45 -4.52 13.15
C LYS A 280 -6.72 -3.33 12.51
N LYS A 281 -5.74 -3.56 11.62
CA LYS A 281 -5.09 -2.49 10.84
C LYS A 281 -6.12 -1.81 9.94
N LYS A 282 -5.89 -0.53 9.60
CA LYS A 282 -6.74 0.30 8.73
C LYS A 282 -6.58 -0.03 7.22
N TYR A 283 -6.52 -1.32 6.91
CA TYR A 283 -6.36 -1.90 5.57
C TYR A 283 -7.56 -2.81 5.23
N TYR A 284 -7.64 -3.29 3.98
CA TYR A 284 -8.67 -4.23 3.56
C TYR A 284 -8.38 -5.64 4.07
N ALA A 285 -7.28 -6.24 3.63
CA ALA A 285 -6.83 -7.56 4.05
C ALA A 285 -5.31 -7.72 3.86
N TYR A 286 -4.82 -8.94 4.06
CA TYR A 286 -3.49 -9.38 3.62
C TYR A 286 -3.43 -10.90 3.46
N VAL A 287 -2.39 -11.39 2.78
CA VAL A 287 -1.98 -12.80 2.70
C VAL A 287 -0.48 -12.94 2.87
N TYR A 288 0.00 -14.16 3.08
CA TYR A 288 1.41 -14.54 2.85
C TYR A 288 1.46 -15.37 1.55
N PRO A 289 2.14 -14.93 0.47
CA PRO A 289 2.10 -15.58 -0.85
C PRO A 289 2.41 -17.09 -0.83
N ASN A 290 3.38 -17.49 0.00
CA ASN A 290 3.82 -18.88 0.15
C ASN A 290 3.02 -19.70 1.18
N GLN A 291 1.91 -19.16 1.72
CA GLN A 291 1.00 -19.87 2.64
C GLN A 291 -0.44 -19.94 2.11
N PRO A 292 -0.69 -20.50 0.90
CA PRO A 292 -2.03 -20.64 0.35
C PRO A 292 -2.92 -21.55 1.22
N TYR A 293 -4.21 -21.28 1.42
CA TYR A 293 -5.02 -20.17 0.90
C TYR A 293 -5.58 -19.33 2.06
N ASN A 294 -4.69 -18.75 2.86
CA ASN A 294 -5.02 -18.10 4.13
C ASN A 294 -5.09 -16.56 3.99
N VAL A 295 -6.30 -15.99 4.09
CA VAL A 295 -6.58 -14.55 3.93
C VAL A 295 -6.94 -13.91 5.27
N TYR A 296 -6.36 -12.75 5.58
CA TYR A 296 -6.47 -12.07 6.87
C TYR A 296 -7.23 -10.75 6.72
N LEU A 297 -8.50 -10.73 7.13
CA LEU A 297 -9.43 -9.63 6.86
C LEU A 297 -9.31 -8.51 7.92
N CYS A 298 -8.90 -7.33 7.47
CA CYS A 298 -8.65 -6.13 8.28
C CYS A 298 -9.88 -5.20 8.34
N SER A 299 -9.75 -3.99 8.91
CA SER A 299 -10.94 -3.21 9.30
C SER A 299 -11.75 -2.67 8.11
N VAL A 300 -11.10 -2.32 6.99
CA VAL A 300 -11.75 -1.64 5.85
C VAL A 300 -12.60 -2.59 5.02
N PHE A 301 -12.24 -3.88 4.94
CA PHE A 301 -13.04 -4.91 4.28
C PHE A 301 -14.47 -4.97 4.84
N TRP A 302 -14.66 -4.81 6.15
CA TRP A 302 -15.98 -4.86 6.76
C TRP A 302 -16.88 -3.70 6.33
N SER A 303 -16.32 -2.51 6.09
CA SER A 303 -17.03 -1.34 5.55
C SER A 303 -17.20 -1.34 4.02
N ALA A 304 -16.40 -2.11 3.28
CA ALA A 304 -16.46 -2.16 1.82
C ALA A 304 -17.83 -2.64 1.27
N PRO A 305 -18.27 -2.21 0.08
CA PRO A 305 -19.46 -2.77 -0.55
C PRO A 305 -19.26 -4.26 -0.88
N LEU A 306 -20.34 -5.04 -1.05
CA LEU A 306 -20.21 -6.46 -1.38
C LEU A 306 -19.57 -6.69 -2.77
N SER A 307 -19.92 -5.82 -3.71
CA SER A 307 -19.45 -5.75 -5.09
C SER A 307 -19.42 -4.29 -5.54
N GLY A 308 -18.69 -3.96 -6.60
CA GLY A 308 -18.51 -2.59 -7.07
C GLY A 308 -17.02 -2.30 -7.18
N THR A 309 -16.59 -1.07 -6.85
CA THR A 309 -15.18 -0.70 -6.73
C THR A 309 -14.66 -0.91 -5.30
N ASP A 310 -13.43 -1.43 -5.16
CA ASP A 310 -12.76 -1.69 -3.88
C ASP A 310 -13.68 -2.44 -2.90
N SER A 311 -14.25 -3.52 -3.41
CA SER A 311 -15.35 -4.27 -2.79
C SER A 311 -14.85 -5.51 -2.03
N LYS A 312 -15.72 -6.13 -1.23
CA LYS A 312 -15.41 -7.40 -0.56
C LYS A 312 -15.10 -8.52 -1.57
N GLY A 313 -15.83 -8.57 -2.68
CA GLY A 313 -15.56 -9.53 -3.77
C GLY A 313 -14.25 -9.23 -4.49
N GLY A 314 -13.99 -7.95 -4.78
CA GLY A 314 -12.73 -7.48 -5.38
C GLY A 314 -11.51 -7.76 -4.51
N THR A 315 -11.60 -7.46 -3.22
CA THR A 315 -10.56 -7.77 -2.22
C THR A 315 -10.22 -9.26 -2.21
N ILE A 316 -11.21 -10.15 -2.29
CA ILE A 316 -10.90 -11.60 -2.35
C ILE A 316 -10.13 -11.93 -3.65
N ILE A 317 -10.45 -11.32 -4.79
CA ILE A 317 -9.69 -11.52 -6.03
C ILE A 317 -8.25 -11.02 -5.91
N HIS A 318 -8.05 -9.83 -5.32
CA HIS A 318 -6.75 -9.26 -5.01
C HIS A 318 -5.91 -10.22 -4.15
N GLU A 319 -6.42 -10.56 -2.97
CA GLU A 319 -5.72 -11.40 -1.99
C GLU A 319 -5.40 -12.80 -2.53
N LEU A 320 -6.30 -13.40 -3.33
CA LEU A 320 -6.05 -14.70 -3.96
C LEU A 320 -5.01 -14.61 -5.10
N SER A 321 -4.83 -13.45 -5.74
CA SER A 321 -3.87 -13.31 -6.84
C SER A 321 -2.40 -13.30 -6.38
N HIS A 322 -2.12 -12.87 -5.15
CA HIS A 322 -0.77 -12.91 -4.57
C HIS A 322 -0.21 -14.32 -4.39
N PHE A 323 -1.04 -15.34 -4.14
CA PHE A 323 -0.52 -16.68 -3.86
C PHE A 323 0.30 -17.23 -5.03
N ASP A 324 1.49 -17.78 -4.75
CA ASP A 324 2.40 -18.35 -5.76
C ASP A 324 1.74 -19.50 -6.54
N ALA A 325 0.84 -20.23 -5.86
CA ALA A 325 0.05 -21.31 -6.41
C ALA A 325 -1.15 -20.84 -7.28
N VAL A 326 -1.29 -19.53 -7.52
CA VAL A 326 -2.41 -18.90 -8.25
C VAL A 326 -1.88 -17.99 -9.35
N ALA A 327 -1.36 -16.82 -9.01
CA ALA A 327 -0.92 -15.82 -9.98
C ALA A 327 0.39 -15.09 -9.58
N GLY A 328 0.82 -15.20 -8.31
CA GLY A 328 2.09 -14.64 -7.82
C GLY A 328 2.23 -13.14 -8.02
N THR A 329 1.15 -12.37 -7.86
CA THR A 329 1.17 -10.91 -8.06
C THR A 329 1.77 -10.16 -6.87
N ASP A 330 2.36 -9.00 -7.12
CA ASP A 330 2.84 -8.06 -6.11
C ASP A 330 1.89 -6.86 -5.89
N ASP A 331 2.23 -6.00 -4.93
CA ASP A 331 1.57 -4.72 -4.62
C ASP A 331 2.37 -3.51 -5.16
N TRP A 332 2.57 -3.44 -6.48
CA TRP A 332 3.31 -2.34 -7.10
C TRP A 332 2.65 -0.96 -6.88
N VAL A 333 1.32 -0.91 -6.90
CA VAL A 333 0.53 0.31 -6.71
C VAL A 333 -0.85 0.02 -6.12
N TYR A 334 -1.30 0.92 -5.25
CA TYR A 334 -2.64 0.90 -4.65
C TYR A 334 -3.59 1.93 -5.30
N GLY A 335 -4.87 1.59 -5.41
CA GLY A 335 -5.95 2.44 -5.90
C GLY A 335 -6.06 2.49 -7.43
N GLN A 336 -7.29 2.66 -7.95
CA GLN A 336 -7.55 2.74 -9.40
C GLN A 336 -6.66 3.73 -10.15
N SER A 337 -6.29 4.85 -9.53
CA SER A 337 -5.40 5.87 -10.13
C SER A 337 -3.97 5.36 -10.27
N GLY A 338 -3.45 4.63 -9.28
CA GLY A 338 -2.17 3.94 -9.33
C GLY A 338 -2.17 2.88 -10.43
N ALA A 339 -3.12 1.94 -10.39
CA ALA A 339 -3.23 0.84 -11.34
C ALA A 339 -3.31 1.31 -12.82
N LYS A 340 -4.13 2.34 -13.11
CA LYS A 340 -4.20 2.95 -14.45
C LYS A 340 -2.89 3.62 -14.88
N SER A 341 -2.18 4.24 -13.94
CA SER A 341 -0.88 4.86 -14.23
C SER A 341 0.18 3.79 -14.54
N LEU A 342 0.21 2.71 -13.75
CA LEU A 342 1.10 1.57 -13.94
C LEU A 342 0.84 0.85 -15.27
N ALA A 343 -0.44 0.67 -15.65
CA ALA A 343 -0.82 0.14 -16.96
C ALA A 343 -0.27 0.98 -18.14
N ILE A 344 -0.09 2.29 -17.96
CA ILE A 344 0.49 3.18 -18.99
C ILE A 344 2.02 3.14 -18.97
N SER A 345 2.65 3.15 -17.79
CA SER A 345 4.12 3.25 -17.65
C SER A 345 4.85 1.91 -17.76
N ASP A 346 4.30 0.85 -17.20
CA ASP A 346 4.88 -0.50 -17.16
C ASP A 346 3.78 -1.59 -17.21
N PRO A 347 3.34 -2.00 -18.42
CA PRO A 347 2.39 -3.09 -18.60
C PRO A 347 2.81 -4.42 -17.98
N ALA A 348 4.12 -4.67 -17.78
CA ALA A 348 4.59 -5.91 -17.17
C ALA A 348 4.37 -5.90 -15.66
N LYS A 349 4.70 -4.78 -14.97
CA LYS A 349 4.32 -4.59 -13.56
C LYS A 349 2.79 -4.51 -13.39
N ALA A 350 2.05 -3.95 -14.34
CA ALA A 350 0.58 -3.93 -14.28
C ALA A 350 -0.06 -5.33 -14.37
N LEU A 351 0.52 -6.25 -15.16
CA LEU A 351 0.18 -7.68 -15.19
C LEU A 351 0.69 -8.46 -13.97
N ASN A 352 1.50 -7.82 -13.11
CA ASN A 352 2.01 -8.36 -11.86
C ASN A 352 1.48 -7.57 -10.64
N ASN A 353 0.38 -6.83 -10.78
CA ASN A 353 -0.20 -6.00 -9.72
C ASN A 353 -1.57 -6.55 -9.29
N ALA A 354 -1.77 -6.83 -8.00
CA ALA A 354 -3.00 -7.42 -7.48
C ALA A 354 -4.23 -6.50 -7.69
N ASP A 355 -4.08 -5.20 -7.38
CA ASP A 355 -5.13 -4.19 -7.60
C ASP A 355 -5.55 -4.09 -9.09
N SER A 356 -4.63 -4.34 -10.04
CA SER A 356 -4.97 -4.36 -11.47
C SER A 356 -5.88 -5.55 -11.83
N HIS A 357 -5.71 -6.69 -11.15
CA HIS A 357 -6.59 -7.85 -11.31
C HIS A 357 -7.96 -7.61 -10.67
N GLU A 358 -7.98 -7.05 -9.46
CA GLU A 358 -9.22 -6.64 -8.81
C GLU A 358 -10.05 -5.72 -9.70
N TYR A 359 -9.49 -4.58 -10.13
CA TYR A 359 -10.26 -3.61 -10.91
C TYR A 359 -10.66 -4.11 -12.30
N PHE A 360 -9.86 -4.99 -12.91
CA PHE A 360 -10.27 -5.68 -14.15
C PHE A 360 -11.48 -6.60 -13.92
N ALA A 361 -11.52 -7.32 -12.80
CA ALA A 361 -12.61 -8.24 -12.46
C ALA A 361 -13.88 -7.51 -11.99
N GLU A 362 -13.73 -6.52 -11.11
CA GLU A 362 -14.78 -5.63 -10.62
C GLU A 362 -15.47 -4.85 -11.74
N ASN A 363 -14.71 -4.46 -12.78
CA ASN A 363 -15.15 -3.74 -13.97
C ASN A 363 -16.19 -2.64 -13.65
N THR A 364 -15.88 -1.80 -12.66
CA THR A 364 -16.77 -0.75 -12.16
C THR A 364 -16.09 0.63 -12.28
N PRO A 365 -16.61 1.54 -13.13
CA PRO A 365 -17.72 1.37 -14.09
C PRO A 365 -17.37 0.39 -15.22
N ALA A 366 -18.41 -0.17 -15.86
CA ALA A 366 -18.25 -1.21 -16.88
C ALA A 366 -17.56 -0.72 -18.15
N LEU A 367 -16.44 -1.36 -18.47
CA LEU A 367 -15.68 -1.23 -19.72
C LEU A 367 -15.89 -2.46 -20.62
N GLN A 368 -15.79 -2.26 -21.93
CA GLN A 368 -15.78 -3.30 -22.98
C GLN A 368 -14.34 -3.66 -23.38
#